data_AF-A0A977SR03-F1
#
_entry.id   AF-A0A977SR03-F1
#
_cell.length_a   1.000
_cell.length_b   1.000
_cell.length_c   1.000
_cell.angle_alpha   90.00
_cell.angle_beta   90.00
_cell.angle_gamma   90.00
#
_symmetry.space_group_name_H-M   'P 1'
#
loop_
_entity.id
_entity.type
_entity.pdbx_description
1 polymer ?
#
loop_
_entity_poly.entity_id
_entity_poly.type
_entity_poly.pdbx_seq_one_letter_code
_entity_poly.pdbx_strand_id
1 'polypeptide(L)'
;PVCLAISKSNLYLACTESDDSSSHLVLKEITGTLDTIKVGDQYDNLLFFRKESGVANNTFESVKYPGWYISTAFKDMEQVEV
;
A
#
# COMPACT_ATOMS: atom_id res chain seq x y z
N PRO A 1 -7.54 -8.46 3.66
CA PRO A 1 -6.91 -7.16 3.34
C PRO A 1 -6.45 -6.46 4.63
N VAL A 2 -5.38 -5.69 4.55
CA VAL A 2 -4.83 -4.90 5.65
C VAL A 2 -4.49 -3.49 5.17
N CYS A 3 -4.50 -2.52 6.08
CA CYS A 3 -3.86 -1.22 5.88
C CYS A 3 -2.48 -1.22 6.53
N LEU A 4 -1.51 -0.58 5.89
CA LEU A 4 -0.16 -0.46 6.41
C LEU A 4 0.05 0.99 6.87
N ALA A 5 0.19 1.17 8.18
CA ALA A 5 0.37 2.48 8.81
C ALA A 5 1.82 2.72 9.21
N ILE A 6 2.28 3.97 9.11
CA ILE A 6 3.56 4.39 9.66
C ILE A 6 3.38 4.62 11.16
N SER A 7 4.10 3.82 11.95
CA SER A 7 4.01 3.83 13.41
C SER A 7 4.19 5.23 13.99
N LYS A 8 3.35 5.57 14.98
CA LYS A 8 3.33 6.89 15.65
C LYS A 8 2.97 8.07 14.72
N SER A 9 2.27 7.80 13.63
CA SER A 9 1.69 8.82 12.78
C SER A 9 0.29 8.41 12.30
N ASN A 10 -0.37 9.31 11.60
CA ASN A 10 -1.61 9.09 10.86
C ASN A 10 -1.35 8.89 9.35
N LEU A 11 -0.13 8.52 8.97
CA LEU A 11 0.25 8.24 7.58
C LEU A 11 0.04 6.76 7.27
N TYR A 12 -0.57 6.51 6.12
CA TYR A 12 -0.83 5.16 5.60
C TYR A 12 -0.25 5.02 4.21
N LEU A 13 0.22 3.81 3.88
CA LEU A 13 0.64 3.46 2.53
C LEU A 13 -0.58 3.37 1.62
N ALA A 14 -0.47 3.97 0.44
CA ALA A 14 -1.53 4.03 -0.55
C ALA A 14 -0.95 3.82 -1.95
N CYS A 15 -1.67 3.09 -2.80
CA CYS A 15 -1.36 3.07 -4.24
C CYS A 15 -2.08 4.23 -4.95
N THR A 16 -1.39 4.88 -5.87
CA THR A 16 -1.97 5.89 -6.76
C THR A 16 -1.53 5.60 -8.18
N GLU A 17 -2.46 5.66 -9.13
CA GLU A 17 -2.13 5.67 -10.55
C GLU A 17 -1.78 7.11 -10.95
N SER A 18 -0.68 7.28 -11.67
CA SER A 18 -0.29 8.55 -12.29
C SER A 18 -0.76 8.59 -13.75
N ASP A 19 -0.71 9.77 -14.35
CA ASP A 19 -1.23 10.02 -15.71
C ASP A 19 -0.54 9.18 -16.80
N ASP A 20 0.63 8.60 -16.51
CA ASP A 20 1.40 7.75 -17.43
C ASP A 20 1.11 6.25 -17.27
N SER A 21 0.04 5.88 -16.54
CA SER A 21 -0.33 4.49 -16.22
C SER A 21 0.68 3.74 -15.36
N SER A 22 1.66 4.42 -14.76
CA SER A 22 2.44 3.86 -13.68
C SER A 22 1.69 4.00 -12.35
N SER A 23 1.83 3.01 -11.48
CA SER A 23 1.34 3.14 -10.10
C SER A 23 2.51 3.46 -9.19
N HIS A 24 2.24 4.30 -8.20
CA HIS A 24 3.21 4.69 -7.20
C HIS A 24 2.68 4.42 -5.81
N LEU A 25 3.61 4.12 -4.92
CA LEU A 25 3.36 3.99 -3.50
C LEU A 25 3.59 5.34 -2.84
N VAL A 26 2.56 5.88 -2.21
CA VAL A 26 2.60 7.17 -1.54
C VAL A 26 2.18 7.04 -0.08
N LEU A 27 2.57 8.04 0.73
CA LEU A 27 2.05 8.20 2.08
C LEU A 27 0.83 9.13 2.03
N LYS A 28 -0.31 8.62 2.48
CA LYS A 28 -1.55 9.38 2.59
C LYS A 28 -1.83 9.67 4.07
N GLU A 29 -1.93 10.95 4.40
CA GLU A 29 -2.36 11.38 5.72
C GLU A 29 -3.88 11.21 5.87
N ILE A 30 -4.31 10.61 6.98
CA ILE A 30 -5.71 10.44 7.33
C ILE A 30 -6.01 11.24 8.59
N THR A 31 -6.90 12.22 8.48
CA THR A 31 -7.26 13.14 9.57
C THR A 31 -8.50 12.70 10.36
N GLY A 32 -9.17 11.62 9.94
CA GLY A 32 -10.36 11.04 10.57
C GLY A 32 -10.17 9.60 11.04
N THR A 33 -11.27 8.95 11.47
CA THR A 33 -11.27 7.52 11.76
C THR A 33 -11.27 6.72 10.47
N LEU A 34 -10.32 5.80 10.36
CA LEU A 34 -10.31 4.81 9.29
C LEU A 34 -11.11 3.59 9.81
N ASP A 35 -12.41 3.61 9.55
CA ASP A 35 -13.32 2.53 9.97
C ASP A 35 -13.27 1.36 8.95
N THR A 36 -14.40 0.72 8.68
CA THR A 36 -14.46 -0.35 7.67
C THR A 36 -14.34 0.24 6.28
N ILE A 37 -13.26 -0.08 5.56
CA ILE A 37 -13.07 0.27 4.15
C ILE A 37 -13.66 -0.84 3.27
N LYS A 38 -14.51 -0.46 2.32
CA LYS A 38 -15.04 -1.35 1.28
C LYS A 38 -14.38 -1.06 -0.07
N VAL A 39 -14.42 -2.05 -0.96
CA VAL A 39 -13.97 -1.88 -2.34
C VAL A 39 -14.83 -0.82 -3.02
N GLY A 40 -14.21 0.16 -3.69
CA GLY A 40 -14.88 1.31 -4.30
C GLY A 40 -15.05 2.52 -3.40
N ASP A 41 -14.68 2.43 -2.11
CA ASP A 41 -14.64 3.60 -1.22
C ASP A 41 -13.43 4.49 -1.53
N GLN A 42 -13.46 5.75 -1.06
CA GLN A 42 -12.38 6.73 -1.24
C GLN A 42 -11.00 6.31 -0.67
N TYR A 43 -10.97 5.27 0.17
CA TYR A 43 -9.78 4.76 0.84
C TYR A 43 -9.45 3.32 0.42
N ASP A 44 -10.12 2.78 -0.61
CA ASP A 44 -9.85 1.43 -1.12
C ASP A 44 -8.40 1.24 -1.60
N ASN A 45 -7.75 2.33 -1.96
CA ASN A 45 -6.35 2.39 -2.34
C ASN A 45 -5.35 2.23 -1.17
N LEU A 46 -5.84 2.16 0.07
CA LEU A 46 -5.05 1.84 1.28
C LEU A 46 -5.01 0.34 1.59
N LEU A 47 -5.76 -0.48 0.84
CA LEU A 47 -5.93 -1.90 1.14
C LEU A 47 -4.92 -2.75 0.38
N PHE A 48 -4.29 -3.67 1.12
CA PHE A 48 -3.36 -4.66 0.57
C PHE A 48 -3.74 -6.08 0.99
N PHE A 49 -3.64 -7.03 0.06
CA PHE A 49 -3.64 -8.45 0.41
C PHE A 49 -2.26 -8.82 0.95
N ARG A 50 -2.19 -9.13 2.25
CA ARG A 50 -1.01 -9.76 2.84
C ARG A 50 -1.04 -11.25 2.54
N LYS A 51 -0.01 -11.74 1.87
CA LYS A 51 0.23 -13.17 1.69
C LYS A 51 1.55 -13.55 2.34
N GLU A 52 1.52 -14.62 3.11
CA GLU A 52 2.69 -15.17 3.77
C GLU A 52 3.16 -16.40 2.98
N SER A 53 4.46 -16.47 2.70
CA SER A 53 5.05 -17.60 1.98
C SER A 53 6.41 -17.98 2.59
N GLY A 54 6.63 -19.28 2.80
CA GLY A 54 7.85 -19.79 3.40
C GLY A 54 8.07 -19.31 4.84
N VAL A 55 9.34 -19.13 5.23
CA VAL A 55 9.72 -18.95 6.65
C VAL A 55 9.71 -17.47 7.09
N ALA A 56 9.63 -16.49 6.17
CA ALA A 56 9.61 -15.07 6.54
C ALA A 56 9.17 -14.07 5.45
N ASN A 57 8.73 -14.52 4.25
CA ASN A 57 8.41 -13.58 3.17
C ASN A 57 6.93 -13.21 3.21
N ASN A 58 6.67 -11.94 3.57
CA ASN A 58 5.37 -11.31 3.39
C ASN A 58 5.37 -10.54 2.08
N THR A 59 4.38 -10.81 1.23
CA THR A 59 4.10 -9.98 0.06
C THR A 59 2.81 -9.20 0.31
N PHE A 60 2.79 -7.94 -0.15
CA PHE A 60 1.63 -7.07 -0.03
C PHE A 60 1.20 -6.65 -1.43
N GLU A 61 0.10 -7.22 -1.91
CA GLU A 61 -0.49 -6.89 -3.21
C GLU A 61 -1.56 -5.82 -3.05
N SER A 62 -1.62 -4.84 -3.94
CA SER A 62 -2.67 -3.80 -3.92
C SER A 62 -4.05 -4.40 -4.21
N VAL A 63 -5.05 -4.08 -3.40
CA VAL A 63 -6.45 -4.47 -3.66
C VAL A 63 -7.02 -3.67 -4.83
N LYS A 64 -6.69 -2.38 -4.92
CA LYS A 64 -7.19 -1.49 -5.97
C LYS A 64 -6.56 -1.77 -7.33
N TYR A 65 -5.28 -2.15 -7.33
CA TYR A 65 -4.50 -2.42 -8.54
C TYR A 65 -3.95 -3.85 -8.49
N PRO A 66 -4.74 -4.88 -8.87
CA PRO A 66 -4.29 -6.27 -8.85
C PRO A 66 -2.99 -6.46 -9.67
N GLY A 67 -2.10 -7.30 -9.16
CA GLY A 67 -0.78 -7.55 -9.76
C GLY A 67 0.33 -6.58 -9.36
N TRP A 68 0.03 -5.51 -8.60
CA TRP A 68 1.02 -4.57 -8.07
C TRP A 68 1.42 -4.93 -6.64
N TYR A 69 2.73 -4.97 -6.36
CA TYR A 69 3.27 -5.51 -5.10
C TYR A 69 4.26 -4.53 -4.48
N ILE A 70 4.11 -4.24 -3.19
CA ILE A 70 5.12 -3.44 -2.48
C ILE A 70 6.47 -4.16 -2.54
N SER A 71 7.47 -3.47 -3.08
CA SER A 71 8.85 -3.94 -3.19
C SER A 71 9.83 -2.88 -2.72
N THR A 72 10.88 -3.31 -2.03
CA THR A 72 12.03 -2.45 -1.73
C THR A 72 13.03 -2.50 -2.88
N ALA A 73 13.69 -1.39 -3.16
CA ALA A 73 14.81 -1.38 -4.08
C ALA A 73 15.95 -2.31 -3.59
N PHE A 74 16.73 -2.85 -4.53
CA PHE A 74 17.91 -3.65 -4.21
C PHE A 74 19.07 -2.82 -3.66
N LYS A 75 19.09 -1.51 -3.96
CA LYS A 75 20.11 -0.58 -3.49
C LYS A 75 19.59 0.16 -2.26
N ASP A 76 20.48 0.38 -1.31
CA ASP A 76 20.18 1.16 -0.12
C ASP A 76 19.86 2.62 -0.47
N MET A 77 18.94 3.22 0.29
CA MET A 77 18.53 4.63 0.21
C MET A 77 17.78 5.03 -1.08
N GLU A 78 17.25 4.07 -1.83
CA GLU A 78 16.28 4.31 -2.89
C GLU A 78 14.83 4.22 -2.38
N GLN A 79 13.90 4.84 -3.11
CA GLN A 79 12.48 4.84 -2.75
C GLN A 79 11.89 3.43 -2.87
N VAL A 80 10.91 3.11 -2.01
CA VAL A 80 10.13 1.87 -2.10
C VAL A 80 9.15 1.99 -3.29
N GLU A 81 9.09 0.96 -4.13
CA GLU A 81 8.30 0.92 -5.37
C GLU A 81 7.16 -0.11 -5.25
N VAL A 82 6.20 -0.10 -6.18
CA VAL A 82 5.05 -1.02 -6.26
C VAL A 82 4.95 -1.71 -7.62
#